data_AF-A0A3D9H2I6-F1
#
_entry.id   AF-A0A3D9H2I6-F1
#
_cell.length_a   1.000
_cell.length_b   1.000
_cell.length_c   1.000
_cell.angle_alpha   90.00
_cell.angle_beta   90.00
_cell.angle_gamma   90.00
#
_symmetry.space_group_name_H-M   'P 1'
#
loop_
_entity.id
_entity.type
_entity.pdbx_description
1 polymer ?
#
loop_
_entity_poly.entity_id
_entity_poly.type
_entity_poly.pdbx_seq_one_letter_code
_entity_poly.pdbx_strand_id
1 'polypeptide(L)'
;MLVSQDQQAPLEPGDHISDERCALLADIGFAAIELEMGQTCEPLFQLLISIFPDNASAYVGAAFSCLHRQGEDAARDYVAGEALTCGSSQEMAWGVLLYLARRNPDRDDPDAVLSAMEIHLEDSHLGAAVSLADELTGTIDDGGTSDPDFSRLPKWIWKRL
;
A
#
# COMPACT_ATOMS: atom_id res chain seq x y z
N MET A 1 -10.12 -11.42 -45.97
CA MET A 1 -9.08 -10.84 -45.08
C MET A 1 -9.29 -11.45 -43.71
N LEU A 2 -8.42 -12.38 -43.31
CA LEU A 2 -8.37 -12.93 -41.97
C LEU A 2 -7.28 -12.15 -41.23
N VAL A 3 -7.67 -11.48 -40.14
CA VAL A 3 -6.73 -10.83 -39.23
C VAL A 3 -5.92 -11.94 -38.57
N SER A 4 -4.61 -11.94 -38.80
CA SER A 4 -3.68 -12.85 -38.15
C SER A 4 -3.85 -12.71 -36.64
N GLN A 5 -4.15 -13.82 -35.98
CA GLN A 5 -4.02 -13.94 -34.54
C GLN A 5 -2.54 -13.76 -34.24
N ASP A 6 -2.16 -12.61 -33.69
CA ASP A 6 -0.84 -12.44 -33.10
C ASP A 6 -0.70 -13.50 -32.01
N GLN A 7 0.09 -14.52 -32.34
CA GLN A 7 0.60 -15.50 -31.41
C GLN A 7 1.45 -14.74 -30.41
N GLN A 8 0.87 -14.38 -29.25
CA GLN A 8 1.66 -14.07 -28.08
C GLN A 8 2.51 -15.31 -27.81
N ALA A 9 3.82 -15.17 -28.00
CA ALA A 9 4.78 -16.22 -27.68
C ALA A 9 4.57 -16.61 -26.20
N PRO A 10 4.55 -17.91 -25.88
CA PRO A 10 4.48 -18.35 -24.49
C PRO A 10 5.69 -17.75 -23.75
N LEU A 11 5.43 -17.06 -22.64
CA LEU A 11 6.47 -16.52 -21.76
C LEU A 11 7.42 -17.65 -21.38
N GLU A 12 8.72 -17.48 -21.62
CA GLU A 12 9.69 -18.51 -21.27
C GLU A 12 9.81 -18.61 -19.73
N PRO A 13 9.89 -19.82 -19.16
CA PRO A 13 10.10 -20.01 -17.74
C PRO A 13 11.52 -19.54 -17.39
N GLY A 14 11.63 -18.28 -17.00
CA GLY A 14 12.90 -17.56 -16.86
C GLY A 14 12.76 -16.04 -17.03
N ASP A 15 11.63 -15.56 -17.56
CA ASP A 15 11.24 -14.16 -17.50
C ASP A 15 10.82 -13.80 -16.06
N HIS A 16 11.80 -13.78 -15.15
CA HIS A 16 11.63 -13.22 -13.83
C HIS A 16 11.25 -11.74 -14.00
N ILE A 17 10.07 -11.37 -13.52
CA ILE A 17 9.72 -9.96 -13.35
C ILE A 17 10.76 -9.42 -12.35
N SER A 18 11.62 -8.50 -12.81
CA SER A 18 12.65 -7.90 -11.97
C SER A 18 12.03 -7.06 -10.86
N ASP A 19 12.73 -6.88 -9.74
CA ASP A 19 12.29 -6.02 -8.64
C ASP A 19 11.86 -4.62 -9.12
N GLU A 20 12.56 -4.08 -10.12
CA GLU A 20 12.21 -2.80 -10.79
C GLU A 20 10.83 -2.82 -11.46
N ARG A 21 10.45 -3.95 -12.09
CA ARG A 21 9.12 -4.09 -12.71
C ARG A 21 8.03 -4.25 -11.65
N CYS A 22 8.35 -4.83 -10.49
CA CYS A 22 7.43 -4.96 -9.36
C CYS A 22 7.16 -3.60 -8.72
N ALA A 23 8.22 -2.82 -8.49
CA ALA A 23 8.13 -1.44 -8.03
C ALA A 23 7.26 -0.62 -9.00
N LEU A 24 7.54 -0.70 -10.31
CA LEU A 24 6.74 0.00 -11.33
C LEU A 24 5.26 -0.43 -11.35
N LEU A 25 4.97 -1.72 -11.16
CA LEU A 25 3.58 -2.19 -11.12
C LEU A 25 2.86 -1.75 -9.85
N ALA A 26 3.57 -1.68 -8.71
CA ALA A 26 3.04 -1.09 -7.49
C ALA A 26 2.77 0.40 -7.70
N ASP A 27 3.69 1.15 -8.31
CA ASP A 27 3.53 2.57 -8.64
C ASP A 27 2.32 2.82 -9.54
N ILE A 28 2.11 1.98 -10.56
CA ILE A 28 0.93 2.06 -11.42
C ILE A 28 -0.35 1.80 -10.62
N GLY A 29 -0.34 0.81 -9.73
CA GLY A 29 -1.46 0.52 -8.83
C GLY A 29 -1.78 1.70 -7.90
N PHE A 30 -0.75 2.36 -7.38
CA PHE A 30 -0.91 3.54 -6.53
C PHE A 30 -1.41 4.75 -7.31
N ALA A 31 -0.87 5.02 -8.50
CA ALA A 31 -1.38 6.07 -9.39
C ALA A 31 -2.85 5.82 -9.76
N ALA A 32 -3.26 4.56 -9.90
CA ALA A 32 -4.66 4.22 -10.14
C ALA A 32 -5.54 4.37 -8.88
N ILE A 33 -5.01 4.18 -7.67
CA ILE A 33 -5.70 4.58 -6.43
C ILE A 33 -5.93 6.09 -6.39
N GLU A 34 -4.92 6.91 -6.75
CA GLU A 34 -5.04 8.38 -6.80
C GLU A 34 -6.10 8.86 -7.80
N LEU A 35 -6.34 8.11 -8.88
CA LEU A 35 -7.35 8.41 -9.89
C LEU A 35 -8.76 7.93 -9.50
N GLU A 36 -8.99 7.61 -8.21
CA GLU A 36 -10.23 7.01 -7.70
C GLU A 36 -10.57 5.66 -8.37
N MET A 37 -9.61 5.07 -9.09
CA MET A 37 -9.72 3.74 -9.67
C MET A 37 -9.27 2.67 -8.67
N GLY A 38 -9.11 3.01 -7.39
CA GLY A 38 -8.64 2.12 -6.34
C GLY A 38 -9.43 0.81 -6.26
N GLN A 39 -10.74 0.84 -6.55
CA GLN A 39 -11.61 -0.35 -6.60
C GLN A 39 -11.22 -1.36 -7.69
N THR A 40 -10.50 -0.93 -8.72
CA THR A 40 -10.03 -1.78 -9.82
C THR A 40 -8.63 -2.35 -9.59
N CYS A 41 -7.92 -1.90 -8.54
CA CYS A 41 -6.52 -2.20 -8.32
C CYS A 41 -6.28 -3.37 -7.36
N GLU A 42 -7.27 -3.78 -6.56
CA GLU A 42 -7.15 -4.92 -5.63
C GLU A 42 -6.57 -6.18 -6.30
N PRO A 43 -7.05 -6.63 -7.48
CA PRO A 43 -6.53 -7.84 -8.12
C PRO A 43 -5.07 -7.70 -8.58
N LEU A 44 -4.64 -6.49 -8.94
CA LEU A 44 -3.25 -6.22 -9.31
C LEU A 44 -2.34 -6.38 -8.10
N PHE A 45 -2.72 -5.80 -6.96
CA PHE A 45 -1.93 -5.93 -5.74
C PHE A 45 -1.93 -7.35 -5.18
N GLN A 46 -3.04 -8.09 -5.27
CA GLN A 46 -3.06 -9.51 -4.93
C GLN A 46 -2.14 -10.34 -5.82
N LEU A 47 -2.11 -10.05 -7.13
CA LEU A 47 -1.16 -10.69 -8.05
C LEU A 47 0.28 -10.36 -7.65
N LEU A 48 0.59 -9.09 -7.36
CA LEU A 48 1.91 -8.67 -6.90
C LEU A 48 2.33 -9.37 -5.61
N ILE A 49 1.44 -9.48 -4.62
CA ILE A 49 1.70 -10.23 -3.37
C ILE A 49 2.00 -11.71 -3.68
N SER A 50 1.23 -12.33 -4.58
CA SER A 50 1.43 -13.75 -4.90
C SER A 50 2.76 -14.05 -5.60
N ILE A 51 3.28 -13.09 -6.37
CA ILE A 51 4.55 -13.22 -7.10
C ILE A 51 5.72 -12.72 -6.22
N PHE A 52 5.49 -11.69 -5.40
CA PHE A 52 6.45 -10.98 -4.56
C PHE A 52 5.93 -10.85 -3.14
N PRO A 53 5.94 -11.94 -2.35
CA PRO A 53 5.43 -11.91 -0.97
C PRO A 53 6.26 -11.01 -0.04
N ASP A 54 7.48 -10.64 -0.43
CA ASP A 54 8.34 -9.72 0.32
C ASP A 54 8.14 -8.23 -0.04
N ASN A 55 7.14 -7.90 -0.86
CA ASN A 55 6.90 -6.53 -1.33
C ASN A 55 5.85 -5.82 -0.46
N ALA A 56 6.30 -5.08 0.57
CA ALA A 56 5.40 -4.32 1.45
C ALA A 56 4.51 -3.33 0.70
N SER A 57 4.99 -2.74 -0.39
CA SER A 57 4.23 -1.78 -1.21
C SER A 57 3.00 -2.42 -1.86
N ALA A 58 3.08 -3.70 -2.21
CA ALA A 58 1.95 -4.45 -2.73
C ALA A 58 0.86 -4.66 -1.66
N TYR A 59 1.26 -4.96 -0.42
CA TYR A 59 0.33 -5.05 0.71
C TYR A 59 -0.30 -3.71 1.05
N VAL A 60 0.49 -2.63 1.04
CA VAL A 60 0.00 -1.27 1.29
C VAL A 60 -1.02 -0.86 0.23
N GLY A 61 -0.74 -1.11 -1.04
CA GLY A 61 -1.69 -0.86 -2.13
C GLY A 61 -2.98 -1.69 -2.02
N ALA A 62 -2.86 -2.96 -1.66
CA ALA A 62 -4.03 -3.81 -1.37
C ALA A 62 -4.86 -3.26 -0.20
N ALA A 63 -4.21 -2.80 0.87
CA ALA A 63 -4.85 -2.21 2.03
C ALA A 63 -5.63 -0.95 1.67
N PHE A 64 -5.05 -0.04 0.89
CA PHE A 64 -5.74 1.16 0.41
C PHE A 64 -6.92 0.83 -0.51
N SER A 65 -6.76 -0.13 -1.42
CA SER A 65 -7.84 -0.59 -2.29
C SER A 65 -9.02 -1.17 -1.48
N CYS A 66 -8.72 -1.91 -0.41
CA CYS A 66 -9.73 -2.49 0.47
C CYS A 66 -10.42 -1.47 1.37
N LEU A 67 -9.72 -0.39 1.76
CA LEU A 67 -10.27 0.64 2.64
C LEU A 67 -11.59 1.21 2.12
N HIS A 68 -11.72 1.41 0.81
CA HIS A 68 -12.95 1.92 0.18
C HIS A 68 -14.06 0.87 0.05
N ARG A 69 -13.69 -0.40 -0.21
CA ARG A 69 -14.65 -1.42 -0.64
C ARG A 69 -15.12 -2.33 0.50
N GLN A 70 -14.20 -2.68 1.37
CA GLN A 70 -14.37 -3.72 2.40
C GLN A 70 -14.22 -3.16 3.81
N GLY A 71 -13.70 -1.94 3.95
CA GLY A 71 -13.54 -1.23 5.21
C GLY A 71 -12.18 -1.43 5.86
N GLU A 72 -12.03 -0.83 7.04
CA GLU A 72 -10.77 -0.79 7.80
C GLU A 72 -10.29 -2.16 8.25
N ASP A 73 -11.20 -3.09 8.52
CA ASP A 73 -10.90 -4.48 8.89
C ASP A 73 -10.03 -5.17 7.85
N ALA A 74 -10.52 -5.21 6.61
CA ALA A 74 -9.81 -5.85 5.50
C ALA A 74 -8.49 -5.14 5.20
N ALA A 75 -8.46 -3.81 5.26
CA ALA A 75 -7.22 -3.04 5.07
C ALA A 75 -6.15 -3.43 6.11
N ARG A 76 -6.56 -3.63 7.36
CA ARG A 76 -5.68 -4.03 8.46
C ARG A 76 -5.13 -5.44 8.27
N ASP A 77 -5.93 -6.39 7.78
CA ASP A 77 -5.45 -7.76 7.54
C ASP A 77 -4.30 -7.81 6.52
N TYR A 78 -4.27 -6.90 5.54
CA TYR A 78 -3.14 -6.79 4.60
C TYR A 78 -1.88 -6.22 5.24
N VAL A 79 -2.00 -5.27 6.17
CA VAL A 79 -0.82 -4.62 6.77
C VAL A 79 -0.36 -5.27 8.07
N ALA A 80 -1.22 -5.90 8.86
CA ALA A 80 -0.87 -6.42 10.20
C ALA A 80 -0.14 -7.78 10.19
N GLY A 81 0.19 -8.31 9.01
CA GLY A 81 0.84 -9.61 8.80
C GLY A 81 2.21 -9.49 8.13
N GLU A 82 2.36 -10.18 7.00
CA GLU A 82 3.65 -10.31 6.29
C GLU A 82 4.25 -8.96 5.91
N ALA A 83 3.43 -7.94 5.63
CA ALA A 83 3.85 -6.59 5.29
C ALA A 83 4.77 -5.93 6.34
N LEU A 84 4.55 -6.18 7.64
CA LEU A 84 5.41 -5.66 8.71
C LEU A 84 6.72 -6.42 8.83
N THR A 85 6.83 -7.59 8.21
CA THR A 85 8.03 -8.43 8.24
C THR A 85 8.82 -8.38 6.94
N CYS A 86 8.26 -7.79 5.89
CA CYS A 86 8.94 -7.51 4.64
C CYS A 86 10.10 -6.52 4.87
N GLY A 87 11.32 -6.91 4.46
CA GLY A 87 12.51 -6.10 4.69
C GLY A 87 12.57 -4.80 3.88
N SER A 88 11.87 -4.73 2.75
CA SER A 88 11.73 -3.49 1.98
C SER A 88 10.46 -2.75 2.37
N SER A 89 10.57 -1.43 2.60
CA SER A 89 9.41 -0.54 2.71
C SER A 89 8.50 -0.77 3.93
N GLN A 90 9.06 -1.35 4.99
CA GLN A 90 8.37 -1.64 6.25
C GLN A 90 7.74 -0.37 6.88
N GLU A 91 8.39 0.79 6.71
CA GLU A 91 7.91 2.08 7.18
C GLU A 91 6.55 2.46 6.58
N MET A 92 6.25 2.02 5.36
CA MET A 92 4.96 2.31 4.72
C MET A 92 3.85 1.46 5.33
N ALA A 93 4.10 0.17 5.57
CA ALA A 93 3.15 -0.71 6.23
C ALA A 93 2.83 -0.22 7.65
N TRP A 94 3.86 0.19 8.41
CA TRP A 94 3.71 0.81 9.72
C TRP A 94 2.95 2.14 9.67
N GLY A 95 3.25 3.01 8.70
CA GLY A 95 2.54 4.28 8.53
C GLY A 95 1.05 4.09 8.22
N VAL A 96 0.68 3.11 7.39
CA VAL A 96 -0.73 2.76 7.15
C VAL A 96 -1.39 2.21 8.41
N LEU A 97 -0.71 1.34 9.17
CA LEU A 97 -1.24 0.81 10.42
C LEU A 97 -1.49 1.91 11.45
N LEU A 98 -0.56 2.86 11.58
CA LEU A 98 -0.71 4.03 12.46
C LEU A 98 -1.86 4.93 12.02
N TYR A 99 -2.01 5.16 10.72
CA TYR A 99 -3.16 5.88 10.17
C TYR A 99 -4.49 5.19 10.53
N LEU A 100 -4.59 3.87 10.35
CA LEU A 100 -5.80 3.11 10.70
C LEU A 100 -6.12 3.19 12.20
N ALA A 101 -5.10 3.12 13.06
CA ALA A 101 -5.28 3.25 14.51
C ALA A 101 -5.77 4.64 14.90
N ARG A 102 -5.20 5.70 14.33
CA ARG A 102 -5.63 7.09 14.59
C ARG A 102 -7.06 7.36 14.14
N ARG A 103 -7.51 6.70 13.07
CA ARG A 103 -8.88 6.85 12.56
C ARG A 103 -9.92 6.15 13.46
N ASN A 104 -9.49 5.12 14.19
CA ASN A 104 -10.36 4.32 15.05
C ASN A 104 -9.67 3.97 16.38
N PRO A 105 -9.42 4.96 17.25
CA PRO A 105 -8.63 4.80 18.47
C PRO A 105 -9.32 3.93 19.53
N ASP A 106 -10.65 3.77 19.44
CA ASP A 106 -11.42 2.85 20.30
C ASP A 106 -11.08 1.38 19.99
N ARG A 107 -10.59 1.11 18.79
CA ARG A 107 -10.24 -0.24 18.33
C ARG A 107 -8.75 -0.54 18.49
N ASP A 108 -7.90 0.34 17.97
CA ASP A 108 -6.44 0.20 18.07
C ASP A 108 -5.84 1.43 18.72
N ASP A 109 -5.04 1.22 19.75
CA ASP A 109 -4.35 2.30 20.45
C ASP A 109 -3.19 2.86 19.58
N PRO A 110 -3.27 4.12 19.09
CA PRO A 110 -2.22 4.71 18.27
C PRO A 110 -0.87 4.78 18.99
N ASP A 111 -0.87 4.96 20.32
CA ASP A 111 0.36 5.04 21.11
C ASP A 111 1.04 3.67 21.21
N ALA A 112 0.24 2.60 21.24
CA ALA A 112 0.75 1.23 21.19
C ALA A 112 1.38 0.93 19.82
N VAL A 113 0.78 1.41 18.72
CA VAL A 113 1.35 1.28 17.37
C VAL A 113 2.66 2.07 17.26
N LEU A 114 2.70 3.31 17.73
CA LEU A 114 3.93 4.12 17.76
C LEU A 114 5.04 3.44 18.56
N SER A 115 4.72 2.92 19.75
CA SER A 115 5.68 2.20 20.59
C SER A 115 6.23 0.95 19.88
N ALA A 116 5.39 0.23 19.14
CA ALA A 116 5.82 -0.91 18.34
C ALA A 116 6.71 -0.47 17.16
N MET A 117 6.38 0.63 16.49
CA MET A 117 7.21 1.21 15.43
C MET A 117 8.60 1.57 15.93
N GLU A 118 8.73 2.19 17.09
CA GLU A 118 10.02 2.54 17.72
C GLU A 118 10.91 1.31 18.01
N ILE A 119 10.31 0.13 18.21
CA ILE A 119 11.04 -1.13 18.42
C ILE A 119 11.52 -1.73 17.09
N HIS A 120 10.70 -1.58 16.04
CA HIS A 120 10.88 -2.31 14.78
C HIS A 120 11.51 -1.48 13.66
N LEU A 121 11.51 -0.15 13.76
CA LEU A 121 12.05 0.76 12.76
C LEU A 121 13.27 1.51 13.29
N GLU A 122 14.23 1.75 12.42
CA GLU A 122 15.29 2.74 12.66
C GLU A 122 14.70 4.16 12.65
N ASP A 123 15.33 5.11 13.35
CA ASP A 123 14.84 6.50 13.49
C ASP A 123 14.50 7.17 12.14
N SER A 124 15.29 6.89 11.10
CA SER A 124 15.09 7.41 9.74
C SER A 124 13.80 6.89 9.08
N HIS A 125 13.41 5.65 9.40
CA HIS A 125 12.23 4.97 8.90
C HIS A 125 11.00 5.27 9.77
N LEU A 126 11.20 5.41 11.09
CA LEU A 126 10.18 5.87 12.02
C LEU A 126 9.61 7.23 11.60
N GLY A 127 10.50 8.20 11.32
CA GLY A 127 10.07 9.53 10.86
C GLY A 127 9.29 9.49 9.53
N ALA A 128 9.64 8.59 8.61
CA ALA A 128 8.92 8.40 7.36
C ALA A 128 7.53 7.79 7.57
N ALA A 129 7.42 6.78 8.43
CA ALA A 129 6.14 6.14 8.78
C ALA A 129 5.17 7.12 9.47
N VAL A 130 5.68 7.91 10.42
CA VAL A 130 4.88 8.95 11.10
C VAL A 130 4.44 10.04 10.13
N SER A 131 5.34 10.53 9.27
CA SER A 131 5.00 11.53 8.24
C SER A 131 3.88 11.02 7.32
N LEU A 132 3.98 9.77 6.84
CA LEU A 132 2.95 9.14 6.03
C LEU A 132 1.60 9.10 6.78
N ALA A 133 1.60 8.69 8.04
CA ALA A 133 0.38 8.63 8.85
C ALA A 133 -0.24 10.01 9.09
N ASP A 134 0.58 11.04 9.38
CA ASP A 134 0.15 12.43 9.55
C ASP A 134 -0.48 12.97 8.27
N GLU A 135 0.11 12.69 7.12
CA GLU A 135 -0.38 13.12 5.81
C GLU A 135 -1.69 12.41 5.45
N LEU A 136 -1.77 11.09 5.63
CA LEU A 136 -3.01 10.33 5.46
C LEU A 136 -4.13 10.83 6.37
N THR A 137 -3.80 11.28 7.58
CA THR A 137 -4.78 11.86 8.51
C THR A 137 -5.19 13.27 8.06
N GLY A 138 -4.23 14.11 7.67
CA GLY A 138 -4.48 15.50 7.24
C GLY A 138 -5.12 15.65 5.85
N THR A 139 -5.24 14.57 5.09
CA THR A 139 -5.92 14.53 3.79
C THR A 139 -7.40 14.20 3.89
N ILE A 140 -7.88 13.79 5.08
CA ILE A 140 -9.28 13.47 5.35
C ILE A 140 -9.81 14.51 6.34
N ASP A 141 -10.63 15.44 5.86
CA ASP A 141 -11.27 16.45 6.72
C ASP A 141 -12.23 15.77 7.71
N ASP A 142 -12.25 16.24 8.97
CA ASP A 142 -12.87 15.67 10.18
C ASP A 142 -14.44 15.68 10.16
N GLY A 143 -15.05 15.31 9.03
CA GLY A 143 -16.43 15.65 8.72
C GLY A 143 -17.28 14.56 8.05
N GLY A 144 -16.91 13.29 8.16
CA GLY A 144 -17.80 12.17 7.86
C GLY A 144 -17.88 11.74 6.39
N THR A 145 -17.76 10.43 6.18
CA THR A 145 -18.11 9.66 4.95
C THR A 145 -17.45 10.04 3.62
N SER A 146 -16.66 11.11 3.53
CA SER A 146 -15.91 11.42 2.32
C SER A 146 -14.75 10.44 2.11
N ASP A 147 -14.65 9.93 0.89
CA ASP A 147 -13.53 9.12 0.43
C ASP A 147 -12.20 9.86 0.71
N PRO A 148 -11.15 9.16 1.17
CA PRO A 148 -9.83 9.76 1.34
C PRO A 148 -9.29 10.40 0.04
N ASP A 149 -8.88 11.67 0.11
CA ASP A 149 -8.28 12.41 -1.02
C ASP A 149 -6.78 12.11 -1.13
N PHE A 150 -6.45 11.02 -1.83
CA PHE A 150 -5.07 10.58 -2.05
C PHE A 150 -4.28 11.45 -3.03
N SER A 151 -4.93 12.37 -3.76
CA SER A 151 -4.21 13.32 -4.64
C SER A 151 -3.26 14.26 -3.88
N ARG A 152 -3.37 14.26 -2.55
CA ARG A 152 -2.57 15.05 -1.62
C ARG A 152 -1.44 14.26 -0.96
N LEU A 153 -1.27 12.97 -1.27
CA LEU A 153 -0.11 12.21 -0.81
C LEU A 153 1.19 12.85 -1.34
N PRO A 154 2.22 13.02 -0.51
CA PRO A 154 3.41 13.69 -0.98
C PRO A 154 4.24 12.85 -1.95
N LYS A 155 4.79 13.59 -2.91
CA LYS A 155 5.63 13.09 -4.00
C LYS A 155 6.89 12.32 -3.58
N TRP A 156 7.25 12.31 -2.29
CA TRP A 156 8.43 11.59 -1.81
C TRP A 156 8.12 10.14 -1.45
N ILE A 157 6.87 9.82 -1.05
CA ILE A 157 6.38 8.43 -0.95
C ILE A 157 6.57 7.76 -2.33
N TRP A 158 6.21 8.50 -3.38
CA TRP A 158 6.36 8.12 -4.78
C TRP A 158 7.81 8.14 -5.33
N LYS A 159 8.80 8.56 -4.55
CA LYS A 159 10.23 8.58 -4.95
C LYS A 159 11.08 7.56 -4.20
N ARG A 160 10.53 6.94 -3.15
CA ARG A 160 11.19 5.92 -2.32
C ARG A 160 10.62 4.52 -2.53
N LEU A 161 9.43 4.45 -3.13
CA LEU A 161 8.94 3.32 -3.92
C LEU A 161 9.73 3.21 -5.23
#